data_AF-A0A9D9Q7H3-F1
#
_entry.id   AF-A0A9D9Q7H3-F1
#
_cell.length_a   1.000
_cell.length_b   1.000
_cell.length_c   1.000
_cell.angle_alpha   90.00
_cell.angle_beta   90.00
_cell.angle_gamma   90.00
#
_symmetry.space_group_name_H-M   'P 1'
#
loop_
_entity.id
_entity.type
_entity.pdbx_description
1 polymer ?
#
loop_
_entity_poly.entity_id
_entity_poly.type
_entity_poly.pdbx_seq_one_letter_code
_entity_poly.pdbx_strand_id
1 'polypeptide(L)' 'MHLEGFGLFVEDMPKMIRFYRDVLGFEIKEAETAGNVYLIKDDTLFMLYGRNNFEKMTSRKYEYIKG' A
#
# COMPACT_ATOMS: atom_id res chain seq x y z
N MET A 1 14.75 17.33 -7.20
CA MET A 1 14.62 16.36 -6.10
C MET A 1 14.03 15.09 -6.69
N HIS A 2 14.64 13.93 -6.44
CA HIS A 2 14.14 12.63 -6.86
C HIS A 2 13.43 11.97 -5.66
N LEU A 3 12.26 11.39 -5.89
CA LEU A 3 11.50 10.70 -4.84
C LEU A 3 11.95 9.25 -4.81
N GLU A 4 12.64 8.84 -3.76
CA GLU A 4 13.12 7.46 -3.62
C GLU A 4 12.01 6.49 -3.19
N GLY A 5 10.94 7.00 -2.58
CA GLY A 5 9.78 6.16 -2.27
C GLY A 5 8.70 6.85 -1.47
N PHE A 6 7.55 6.20 -1.39
CA PHE A 6 6.42 6.64 -0.58
C PHE A 6 5.53 5.47 -0.14
N GLY A 7 4.79 5.71 0.94
CA GLY A 7 3.85 4.76 1.51
C GLY A 7 2.40 5.20 1.33
N LEU A 8 1.53 4.24 1.04
CA LEU A 8 0.09 4.41 0.98
C LEU A 8 -0.56 3.61 2.10
N PHE A 9 -1.45 4.27 2.83
CA PHE A 9 -2.34 3.62 3.79
C PHE A 9 -3.53 3.03 3.05
N VAL A 10 -3.75 1.73 3.24
CA VAL A 10 -4.73 0.96 2.48
C VAL A 10 -5.74 0.32 3.43
N GLU A 11 -7.02 0.55 3.16
CA GLU A 11 -8.13 -0.08 3.89
C GLU A 11 -8.50 -1.45 3.29
N ASP A 12 -8.49 -1.56 1.96
CA ASP A 12 -8.81 -2.78 1.21
C ASP A 12 -7.59 -3.22 0.37
N MET A 13 -6.76 -4.10 0.95
CA MET A 13 -5.52 -4.56 0.32
C MET A 13 -5.76 -5.40 -0.95
N PRO A 14 -6.68 -6.38 -0.99
CA PRO A 14 -7.00 -7.10 -2.22
C PRO A 14 -7.35 -6.16 -3.38
N LYS A 15 -8.18 -5.14 -3.14
CA LYS A 15 -8.57 -4.17 -4.16
C LYS A 15 -7.38 -3.34 -4.66
N MET A 16 -6.51 -2.89 -3.76
CA MET A 16 -5.32 -2.12 -4.16
C MET A 16 -4.30 -2.97 -4.91
N ILE A 17 -4.10 -4.23 -4.52
CA ILE A 17 -3.23 -5.16 -5.25
C ILE A 17 -3.73 -5.33 -6.69
N ARG A 18 -5.02 -5.61 -6.89
CA ARG A 18 -5.61 -5.71 -8.23
C ARG A 18 -5.49 -4.41 -9.02
N PHE A 19 -5.70 -3.26 -8.39
CA PHE A 19 -5.57 -1.98 -9.07
C PHE A 19 -4.13 -1.74 -9.57
N TYR A 20 -3.13 -1.87 -8.69
CA TYR A 20 -1.74 -1.64 -9.10
C TYR A 20 -1.25 -2.71 -10.09
N ARG A 21 -1.59 -3.97 -9.88
CA ARG A 21 -1.16 -5.08 -10.75
C ARG A 21 -1.90 -5.08 -12.09
N ASP A 22 -3.22 -5.13 -12.04
CA ASP A 22 -4.05 -5.45 -13.21
C ASP A 22 -4.43 -4.19 -14.01
N VAL A 23 -4.53 -3.02 -13.36
CA VAL A 23 -4.88 -1.75 -14.04
C VAL A 23 -3.65 -0.95 -14.40
N LEU A 24 -2.69 -0.81 -13.47
CA LEU A 24 -1.48 -0.02 -13.69
C LEU A 24 -0.29 -0.83 -14.22
N GLY A 25 -0.38 -2.16 -14.25
CA GLY A 25 0.66 -3.03 -14.80
C GLY A 25 1.90 -3.15 -13.91
N PHE A 26 1.77 -2.93 -12.60
CA PHE A 26 2.89 -3.06 -11.67
C PHE A 26 3.17 -4.53 -11.39
N GLU A 27 4.45 -4.88 -11.27
CA GLU A 27 4.85 -6.23 -10.87
C GLU A 27 4.68 -6.42 -9.35
N ILE A 28 3.49 -6.88 -8.94
CA ILE A 28 3.21 -7.32 -7.57
C ILE A 28 3.27 -8.84 -7.51
N LYS A 29 4.11 -9.38 -6.62
CA LYS A 29 4.29 -10.84 -6.44
C LYS A 29 3.51 -11.38 -5.25
N GLU A 30 3.12 -10.50 -4.34
CA GLU A 30 2.39 -10.81 -3.13
C GLU A 30 0.95 -11.26 -3.44
N ALA A 31 0.47 -12.20 -2.61
CA ALA A 31 -0.91 -12.64 -2.68
C ALA A 31 -1.87 -11.52 -2.26
N GLU A 32 -3.12 -11.56 -2.73
CA GLU A 32 -4.15 -10.59 -2.35
C GLU A 32 -4.48 -10.60 -0.85
N THR A 33 -4.11 -11.67 -0.13
CA THR A 33 -4.22 -11.80 1.32
C THR A 33 -3.04 -11.18 2.09
N ALA A 34 -2.07 -10.59 1.41
CA ALA A 34 -0.91 -9.97 2.03
C ALA A 34 -1.35 -8.80 2.93
N GLY A 35 -0.68 -8.68 4.09
CA GLY A 35 -0.93 -7.58 5.02
C GLY A 35 -0.29 -6.26 4.59
N ASN A 36 0.83 -6.34 3.86
CA ASN A 36 1.59 -5.22 3.29
C ASN A 36 2.19 -5.68 1.94
N VAL A 37 2.46 -4.73 1.05
CA VAL A 37 3.10 -4.99 -0.26
C VAL A 37 4.25 -4.01 -0.48
N TYR A 38 5.35 -4.52 -1.02
CA TYR A 38 6.52 -3.73 -1.39
C TYR A 38 6.82 -3.94 -2.87
N LEU A 39 6.85 -2.87 -3.64
CA LEU A 39 7.15 -2.94 -5.06
C LEU A 39 8.02 -1.76 -5.48
N ILE A 40 8.79 -1.94 -6.54
CA ILE A 40 9.62 -0.89 -7.14
C ILE A 40 9.10 -0.64 -8.55
N LYS A 41 8.86 0.64 -8.89
CA LYS A 41 8.54 1.07 -10.24
C LYS A 41 9.38 2.31 -10.56
N ASP A 42 10.13 2.24 -11.66
CA ASP A 42 10.99 3.34 -12.15
C ASP A 42 11.88 3.93 -11.04
N ASP A 43 12.64 3.06 -10.38
CA ASP A 43 13.54 3.37 -9.26
C ASP A 43 12.87 4.00 -8.02
N THR A 44 11.54 4.03 -7.98
CA THR A 44 10.76 4.53 -6.85
C THR A 44 10.14 3.36 -6.06
N LEU A 45 10.33 3.35 -4.74
CA LEU A 45 9.71 2.38 -3.85
C LEU A 45 8.26 2.78 -3.52
N PHE A 46 7.34 1.82 -3.69
CA PHE A 46 5.95 1.94 -3.28
C PHE A 46 5.70 0.95 -2.15
N MET A 47 5.16 1.44 -1.02
CA MET A 47 4.79 0.62 0.13
C MET A 47 3.30 0.70 0.38
N LEU A 48 2.57 -0.41 0.25
CA LEU A 48 1.16 -0.47 0.62
C LEU A 48 1.07 -1.06 2.04
N TYR A 49 0.60 -0.26 3.00
CA TYR A 49 0.40 -0.70 4.39
C TYR A 49 -1.08 -0.85 4.70
N GLY A 50 -1.47 -2.05 5.15
CA GLY A 50 -2.83 -2.30 5.62
C GLY A 50 -3.11 -1.50 6.90
N ARG A 51 -4.16 -0.67 6.90
CA ARG A 51 -4.56 0.18 8.03
C ARG A 51 -4.68 -0.62 9.33
N ASN A 52 -5.37 -1.75 9.28
CA ASN A 52 -5.59 -2.60 10.45
C ASN A 52 -4.28 -3.06 11.11
N ASN A 53 -3.28 -3.42 10.30
CA ASN A 53 -1.97 -3.84 10.80
C ASN A 53 -1.24 -2.65 11.43
N PHE A 54 -1.28 -1.49 10.80
CA PHE A 54 -0.61 -0.29 11.29
C PHE A 54 -1.25 0.24 12.59
N GLU A 55 -2.58 0.26 12.67
CA GLU A 55 -3.32 0.62 13.88
C GLU A 55 -2.98 -0.32 15.04
N LYS A 56 -2.89 -1.63 14.77
CA LYS A 56 -2.49 -2.63 15.77
C LYS A 56 -1.05 -2.40 16.25
N MET A 57 -0.12 -2.09 15.35
CA MET A 57 1.28 -1.82 15.70
C MET A 57 1.44 -0.54 16.54
N THR A 58 0.64 0.49 16.25
CA THR A 58 0.76 1.80 16.90
C THR A 58 -0.16 1.98 18.10
N SER A 59 -1.10 1.06 18.31
CA SER A 59 -2.18 1.19 19.30
C SER A 59 -2.97 2.50 19.16
N ARG A 60 -3.15 2.96 17.92
CA ARG A 60 -3.87 4.19 17.57
C ARG A 60 -4.84 3.94 16.44
N LYS A 61 -5.92 4.72 16.40
CA LYS A 61 -6.87 4.76 15.28
C LYS A 61 -6.53 5.92 14.36
N TYR A 62 -6.64 5.68 13.06
CA TYR A 62 -6.46 6.70 12.03
C TYR A 62 -7.75 6.84 11.23
N GLU A 63 -8.05 8.06 10.79
CA GLU A 63 -9.20 8.35 9.93
C GLU A 63 -8.77 9.28 8.80
N TYR A 64 -9.42 9.16 7.64
CA TYR A 64 -9.30 10.19 6.62
C TYR A 64 -10.13 11.40 7.03
N ILE A 65 -9.63 12.60 6.74
CA ILE A 65 -10.39 13.83 6.95
C ILE A 65 -11.64 13.75 6.08
N LYS A 66 -12.81 13.82 6.72
CA LYS A 66 -14.08 13.95 6.04
C LYS A 66 -14.27 15.44 5.75
N GLY A 67 -14.37 15.78 4.47
CA GLY A 67 -14.68 17.13 4.02
C GLY A 67 -16.06 17.60 4.48
#